data_AF-A0A6I2G7P3-F1
#
_entry.id   AF-A0A6I2G7P3-F1
#
_cell.length_a   1.000
_cell.length_b   1.000
_cell.length_c   1.000
_cell.angle_alpha   90.00
_cell.angle_beta   90.00
_cell.angle_gamma   90.00
#
_symmetry.space_group_name_H-M   'P 1'
#
loop_
_entity.id
_entity.type
_entity.pdbx_description
1 polymer ?
#
loop_
_entity_poly.entity_id
_entity_poly.type
_entity_poly.pdbx_seq_one_letter_code
_entity_poly.pdbx_strand_id
1 'polypeptide(L)'
;MVLRPALASVDDETLVKTMGNVHRIADRRMPIPGAAGWIATGLAAATALLDGQRPVFLLATLAFVFLAAWMAIYLTISAPINKQLSTAPNHPTGVTARELQTRWDSVIYARATLQTHALLSLCLALLTAH
;
A
#
# COMPACT_ATOMS: atom_id res chain seq x y z
N MET A 1 -2.76 5.89 -13.71
CA MET A 1 -3.18 4.48 -13.58
C MET A 1 -4.08 4.12 -14.76
N VAL A 2 -3.80 3.02 -15.47
CA VAL A 2 -4.61 2.56 -16.62
C VAL A 2 -5.90 1.85 -16.20
N LEU A 3 -5.96 1.36 -14.96
CA LEU A 3 -7.07 0.57 -14.47
C LEU A 3 -8.35 1.40 -14.31
N ARG A 4 -8.27 2.62 -13.77
CA ARG A 4 -9.43 3.50 -13.58
C ARG A 4 -10.20 3.78 -14.88
N PRO A 5 -9.58 4.24 -15.98
CA PRO A 5 -10.30 4.43 -17.24
C PRO A 5 -10.79 3.10 -17.85
N ALA A 6 -10.07 1.99 -17.67
CA ALA A 6 -10.52 0.67 -18.14
C ALA A 6 -11.77 0.17 -17.39
N LEU A 7 -11.86 0.42 -16.08
CA LEU A 7 -13.05 0.08 -15.27
C LEU A 7 -14.23 1.03 -15.55
N ALA A 8 -13.97 2.24 -16.05
CA ALA A 8 -15.04 3.16 -16.43
C ALA A 8 -15.84 2.67 -17.65
N SER A 9 -15.23 1.85 -18.52
CA SER A 9 -15.86 1.33 -19.75
C SER A 9 -16.60 -0.01 -19.57
N VAL A 10 -16.68 -0.55 -18.36
CA VAL A 10 -17.40 -1.80 -18.08
C VAL A 10 -18.62 -1.55 -17.19
N ASP A 11 -19.58 -2.47 -17.23
CA ASP A 11 -20.72 -2.48 -16.33
C ASP A 11 -20.32 -2.79 -14.88
N ASP A 12 -21.24 -2.54 -13.94
CA ASP A 12 -21.00 -2.68 -12.50
C ASP A 12 -20.77 -4.13 -12.07
N GLU A 13 -21.42 -5.09 -12.73
CA GLU A 13 -21.27 -6.51 -12.43
C GLU A 13 -19.85 -6.98 -12.80
N THR A 14 -19.37 -6.59 -13.98
CA THR A 14 -18.01 -6.84 -14.47
C THR A 14 -16.97 -6.16 -13.57
N LEU A 15 -17.21 -4.92 -13.15
CA LEU A 15 -16.34 -4.21 -12.21
C LEU A 15 -16.22 -4.96 -10.89
N VAL A 16 -17.35 -5.34 -10.28
CA VAL A 16 -17.38 -6.05 -8.98
C VAL A 16 -16.68 -7.39 -9.08
N LYS A 17 -17.01 -8.20 -10.09
CA LYS A 17 -16.38 -9.52 -10.27
C LYS A 17 -14.88 -9.42 -10.49
N THR A 18 -14.43 -8.42 -11.26
CA THR A 18 -13.01 -8.21 -11.56
C THR A 18 -12.27 -7.71 -10.32
N MET A 19 -12.69 -6.58 -9.75
CA MET A 19 -12.00 -5.95 -8.64
C MET A 19 -12.13 -6.74 -7.34
N GLY A 20 -13.28 -7.37 -7.08
CA GLY A 20 -13.45 -8.28 -5.97
C GLY A 20 -12.47 -9.46 -6.01
N ASN A 21 -12.24 -10.04 -7.19
CA ASN A 21 -11.23 -11.11 -7.35
C ASN A 21 -9.79 -10.59 -7.23
N VAL A 22 -9.48 -9.45 -7.83
CA VAL A 22 -8.15 -8.81 -7.71
C VAL A 22 -7.83 -8.57 -6.25
N HIS A 23 -8.74 -7.96 -5.49
CA HIS A 23 -8.56 -7.69 -4.06
C HIS A 23 -8.46 -8.97 -3.23
N ARG A 24 -9.32 -9.96 -3.49
CA ARG A 24 -9.26 -11.27 -2.82
C ARG A 24 -7.90 -11.97 -2.99
N ILE A 25 -7.31 -11.90 -4.18
CA ILE A 25 -6.01 -12.51 -4.47
C ILE A 25 -4.88 -11.66 -3.88
N ALA A 26 -4.93 -10.34 -4.09
CA ALA A 26 -3.92 -9.41 -3.62
C ALA A 26 -3.81 -9.42 -2.09
N ASP A 27 -4.92 -9.37 -1.36
CA ASP A 27 -4.95 -9.35 0.11
C ASP A 27 -4.40 -10.64 0.73
N ARG A 28 -4.43 -11.77 0.01
CA ARG A 28 -3.80 -13.01 0.47
C ARG A 28 -2.27 -13.01 0.29
N ARG A 29 -1.74 -12.27 -0.68
CA ARG A 29 -0.31 -12.33 -1.06
C ARG A 29 0.50 -11.14 -0.57
N MET A 30 -0.11 -9.96 -0.54
CA MET A 30 0.56 -8.68 -0.29
C MET A 30 0.94 -8.40 1.17
N PRO A 31 0.28 -8.93 2.22
CA PRO A 31 0.67 -8.64 3.59
C PRO A 31 2.10 -9.09 3.93
N ILE A 32 2.55 -10.21 3.36
CA ILE A 32 3.86 -10.79 3.68
C ILE A 32 5.01 -9.87 3.21
N PRO A 33 5.11 -9.47 1.92
CA PRO A 33 6.15 -8.53 1.49
C PRO A 33 6.08 -7.18 2.19
N GLY A 34 4.86 -6.67 2.45
CA GLY A 34 4.66 -5.38 3.09
C GLY A 34 5.17 -5.35 4.53
N ALA A 35 4.79 -6.36 5.34
CA ALA A 35 5.25 -6.48 6.71
C ALA A 35 6.76 -6.75 6.79
N ALA A 36 7.28 -7.64 5.94
CA ALA A 36 8.70 -7.95 5.88
C ALA A 36 9.54 -6.70 5.55
N GLY A 37 9.12 -5.91 4.54
CA GLY A 37 9.83 -4.68 4.17
C GLY A 37 9.84 -3.63 5.28
N TRP A 38 8.71 -3.47 5.99
CA TRP A 38 8.62 -2.52 7.11
C TRP A 38 9.49 -2.94 8.30
N ILE A 39 9.44 -4.22 8.68
CA ILE A 39 10.26 -4.79 9.76
C ILE A 39 11.75 -4.67 9.41
N ALA A 40 12.15 -5.07 8.20
CA ALA A 40 13.54 -4.98 7.75
C ALA A 40 14.07 -3.54 7.77
N THR A 41 13.23 -2.56 7.38
CA THR A 41 13.59 -1.15 7.44
C THR A 41 13.81 -0.68 8.88
N GLY A 42 12.96 -1.12 9.82
CA GLY A 42 13.11 -0.82 11.24
C GLY A 42 14.39 -1.44 11.84
N LEU A 43 14.72 -2.67 11.44
CA LEU A 43 15.96 -3.33 11.83
C LEU A 43 17.19 -2.57 11.30
N ALA A 44 17.16 -2.14 10.04
CA ALA A 44 18.25 -1.35 9.44
C ALA A 44 18.48 -0.02 10.18
N ALA A 45 17.41 0.67 10.59
CA ALA A 45 17.52 1.86 11.42
C ALA A 45 18.14 1.54 12.79
N ALA A 46 17.68 0.47 13.45
CA ALA A 46 18.19 0.06 14.75
C ALA A 46 19.68 -0.30 14.70
N THR A 47 20.11 -1.08 13.69
CA THR A 47 21.53 -1.44 13.53
C THR A 47 22.39 -0.22 13.24
N ALA A 48 21.95 0.68 12.35
CA ALA A 48 22.69 1.91 12.05
C ALA A 48 22.83 2.83 13.27
N LEU A 49 21.83 2.85 14.16
CA LEU A 49 21.92 3.58 15.43
C LEU A 49 22.98 2.99 16.35
N LEU A 50 23.03 1.66 16.48
CA LEU A 50 24.01 0.96 17.31
C LEU A 50 25.45 1.12 16.78
N ASP A 51 25.60 1.16 15.45
CA ASP A 51 26.90 1.33 14.79
C ASP A 51 27.33 2.81 14.69
N GLY A 52 26.51 3.75 15.17
CA GLY A 52 26.81 5.19 15.12
C GLY A 52 26.73 5.81 13.70
N GLN A 53 26.18 5.08 12.73
CA GLN A 53 26.01 5.51 11.33
C GLN A 53 24.85 6.50 11.20
N ARG A 54 25.04 7.74 11.67
CA ARG A 54 23.99 8.77 11.70
C ARG A 54 23.25 8.98 10.37
N PRO A 55 23.92 9.08 9.20
CA PRO A 55 23.20 9.28 7.93
C PRO A 55 22.27 8.11 7.60
N VAL A 56 22.76 6.88 7.76
CA VAL A 56 21.98 5.65 7.52
C VAL A 56 20.81 5.56 8.48
N PHE A 57 21.02 5.85 9.77
CA PHE A 57 19.96 5.85 10.78
C PHE A 57 18.81 6.82 10.41
N LEU A 58 19.14 8.06 10.04
CA LEU A 58 18.14 9.07 9.70
C LEU A 58 17.35 8.69 8.45
N LEU A 59 18.03 8.21 7.41
CA LEU A 59 17.40 7.83 6.14
C LEU A 59 16.55 6.56 6.27
N ALA A 60 17.03 5.54 7.01
CA ALA A 60 16.26 4.33 7.30
C ALA A 60 15.04 4.64 8.17
N THR A 61 15.18 5.53 9.17
CA THR A 61 14.04 5.98 9.99
C THR A 61 13.01 6.75 9.16
N LEU A 62 13.46 7.62 8.25
CA LEU A 62 12.57 8.34 7.35
C LEU A 62 11.79 7.37 6.44
N ALA A 63 12.48 6.37 5.87
CA ALA A 63 11.83 5.30 5.11
C ALA A 63 10.79 4.54 5.95
N PHE A 64 11.14 4.22 7.20
CA PHE A 64 10.24 3.54 8.14
C PHE A 64 8.95 4.34 8.38
N VAL A 65 9.06 5.66 8.55
CA VAL A 65 7.91 6.56 8.74
C VAL A 65 7.03 6.59 7.49
N PHE A 66 7.62 6.69 6.29
CA PHE A 66 6.84 6.64 5.04
C PHE A 66 6.08 5.31 4.88
N LEU A 67 6.73 4.19 5.21
CA LEU A 67 6.09 2.86 5.19
C LEU A 67 4.99 2.74 6.27
N ALA A 68 5.19 3.32 7.45
CA ALA A 68 4.17 3.36 8.50
C ALA A 68 2.94 4.17 8.06
N ALA A 69 3.14 5.35 7.45
CA ALA A 69 2.05 6.15 6.89
C ALA A 69 1.32 5.41 5.76
N TRP A 70 2.08 4.73 4.89
CA TRP A 70 1.50 3.88 3.84
C TRP A 70 0.64 2.76 4.43
N MET A 71 1.10 2.12 5.51
CA MET A 71 0.39 1.04 6.20
C MET A 71 -0.88 1.56 6.86
N ALA A 72 -0.83 2.74 7.47
CA ALA A 72 -2.00 3.39 8.05
C ALA A 72 -3.10 3.61 6.99
N ILE A 73 -2.75 4.13 5.81
CA ILE A 73 -3.70 4.30 4.69
C ILE A 73 -4.26 2.94 4.25
N TYR A 74 -3.41 1.93 4.13
CA TYR A 74 -3.86 0.59 3.75
C TYR A 74 -4.87 0.02 4.75
N LEU A 75 -4.55 0.03 6.04
CA LEU A 75 -5.39 -0.56 7.09
C LEU A 75 -6.70 0.19 7.31
N THR A 76 -6.69 1.52 7.17
CA THR A 76 -7.88 2.36 7.46
C THR A 76 -8.79 2.56 6.25
N ILE A 77 -8.25 2.48 5.02
CA ILE A 77 -9.01 2.77 3.80
C ILE A 77 -9.03 1.58 2.85
N SER A 78 -7.86 1.11 2.40
CA SER A 78 -7.80 0.09 1.34
C SER A 78 -8.34 -1.27 1.80
N ALA A 79 -7.89 -1.79 2.94
CA ALA A 79 -8.29 -3.12 3.42
C ALA A 79 -9.80 -3.25 3.70
N PRO A 80 -10.47 -2.27 4.34
CA PRO A 80 -11.93 -2.29 4.47
C PRO A 80 -12.65 -2.30 3.12
N ILE A 81 -12.20 -1.51 2.14
CA ILE A 81 -12.80 -1.45 0.80
C ILE A 81 -12.57 -2.77 0.05
N ASN A 82 -11.35 -3.31 0.09
CA ASN A 82 -11.00 -4.59 -0.52
C ASN A 82 -11.91 -5.72 0.01
N LYS A 83 -12.17 -5.73 1.33
CA LYS A 83 -13.10 -6.66 1.96
C LYS A 83 -14.52 -6.48 1.42
N GLN A 84 -15.03 -5.26 1.34
CA GLN A 84 -16.38 -5.00 0.80
C GLN A 84 -16.50 -5.42 -0.66
N LEU A 85 -15.55 -5.04 -1.52
CA LEU A 85 -15.53 -5.40 -2.94
C LEU A 85 -15.41 -6.92 -3.16
N SER A 86 -14.65 -7.63 -2.32
CA SER A 86 -14.51 -9.09 -2.42
C SER A 86 -15.76 -9.86 -1.96
N THR A 87 -16.63 -9.24 -1.15
CA THR A 87 -17.90 -9.84 -0.70
C THR A 87 -19.14 -9.35 -1.44
N ALA A 88 -19.03 -8.23 -2.17
CA ALA A 88 -20.13 -7.60 -2.89
C ALA A 88 -20.91 -8.51 -3.87
N PRO A 89 -20.30 -9.50 -4.56
CA PRO A 89 -21.08 -10.45 -5.38
C PRO A 89 -22.13 -11.24 -4.60
N ASN A 90 -21.93 -11.42 -3.30
CA ASN A 90 -22.77 -12.28 -2.44
C ASN A 90 -23.68 -11.48 -1.49
N HIS A 91 -23.45 -10.17 -1.34
CA HIS A 91 -24.19 -9.31 -0.43
C HIS A 91 -24.31 -7.89 -1.02
N PRO A 92 -25.51 -7.45 -1.45
CA PRO A 92 -25.73 -6.08 -1.88
C PRO A 92 -25.45 -5.13 -0.71
N THR A 93 -24.35 -4.40 -0.79
CA THR A 93 -24.05 -3.29 0.11
C THR A 93 -24.87 -2.10 -0.35
N GLY A 94 -25.47 -1.33 0.57
CA GLY A 94 -26.18 -0.08 0.22
C GLY A 94 -25.29 1.03 -0.37
N VAL A 95 -24.00 0.75 -0.59
CA VAL A 95 -23.01 1.58 -1.29
C VAL A 95 -22.67 0.89 -2.61
N THR A 96 -22.64 1.64 -3.70
CA THR A 96 -22.37 1.10 -5.04
C THR A 96 -20.90 0.70 -5.19
N ALA A 97 -20.64 -0.29 -6.04
CA ALA A 97 -19.28 -0.71 -6.33
C ALA A 97 -18.41 0.41 -6.92
N ARG A 98 -19.01 1.33 -7.67
CA ARG A 98 -18.32 2.50 -8.23
C ARG A 98 -17.89 3.49 -7.16
N GLU A 99 -18.69 3.71 -6.13
CA GLU A 99 -18.31 4.57 -5.00
C GLU A 99 -17.14 3.95 -4.22
N LEU A 100 -17.19 2.64 -3.97
CA LEU A 100 -16.08 1.91 -3.33
C LEU A 100 -14.80 1.99 -4.17
N GLN A 101 -14.89 1.75 -5.48
CA GLN A 101 -13.74 1.83 -6.38
C GLN A 101 -13.18 3.25 -6.45
N THR A 102 -14.03 4.27 -6.54
CA THR A 102 -13.60 5.68 -6.58
C THR A 102 -12.86 6.06 -5.29
N ARG A 103 -13.37 5.62 -4.14
CA ARG A 103 -12.71 5.86 -2.85
C ARG A 103 -11.37 5.12 -2.77
N TRP A 104 -11.28 3.90 -3.28
CA TRP A 104 -10.02 3.16 -3.35
C TRP A 104 -9.00 3.87 -4.25
N ASP A 105 -9.43 4.31 -5.43
CA ASP A 105 -8.59 5.03 -6.40
C ASP A 105 -8.10 6.37 -5.84
N SER A 106 -8.85 7.01 -4.95
CA SER A 106 -8.48 8.32 -4.37
C SER A 106 -7.16 8.30 -3.60
N VAL A 107 -6.78 7.14 -3.04
CA VAL A 107 -5.58 6.98 -2.20
C VAL A 107 -4.40 6.35 -2.92
N ILE A 108 -4.58 5.93 -4.18
CA ILE A 108 -3.53 5.19 -4.90
C ILE A 108 -2.28 6.03 -5.13
N TYR A 109 -2.46 7.32 -5.46
CA TYR A 109 -1.34 8.24 -5.67
C TYR A 109 -0.61 8.52 -4.36
N ALA A 110 -1.33 8.76 -3.26
CA ALA A 110 -0.72 8.94 -1.95
C ALA A 110 0.13 7.73 -1.54
N ARG A 111 -0.39 6.51 -1.73
CA ARG A 111 0.34 5.27 -1.45
C ARG A 111 1.56 5.11 -2.36
N ALA A 112 1.42 5.35 -3.67
CA ALA A 112 2.55 5.27 -4.60
C ALA A 112 3.65 6.28 -4.22
N THR A 113 3.28 7.53 -3.93
CA THR A 113 4.21 8.58 -3.51
C THR A 113 4.95 8.20 -2.22
N LEU A 114 4.25 7.74 -1.18
CA LEU A 114 4.88 7.31 0.06
C LEU A 114 5.87 6.16 -0.18
N GLN A 115 5.50 5.19 -1.00
CA GLN A 115 6.36 4.06 -1.31
C GLN A 115 7.59 4.47 -2.14
N THR A 116 7.43 5.41 -3.08
CA THR A 116 8.56 6.01 -3.81
C THR A 116 9.52 6.73 -2.86
N HIS A 117 9.02 7.53 -1.92
CA HIS A 117 9.88 8.24 -0.97
C HIS A 117 10.58 7.28 0.01
N ALA A 118 9.89 6.21 0.43
CA ALA A 118 10.50 5.15 1.22
C ALA A 118 11.66 4.50 0.45
N LEU A 119 11.44 4.13 -0.81
CA LEU A 119 12.46 3.53 -1.67
C LEU A 119 13.65 4.47 -1.88
N LEU A 120 13.40 5.74 -2.20
CA LEU A 120 14.46 6.74 -2.38
C LEU A 120 15.28 6.91 -1.10
N SER A 121 14.62 6.99 0.06
CA SER A 121 15.30 7.11 1.36
C SER A 121 16.18 5.88 1.64
N LEU A 122 15.70 4.66 1.35
CA LEU A 122 16.49 3.45 1.47
C LEU A 122 17.67 3.40 0.50
N CYS A 123 17.49 3.81 -0.76
CA CYS A 123 18.58 3.91 -1.73
C CYS A 123 19.65 4.88 -1.27
N LEU A 124 19.26 6.05 -0.74
CA LEU A 124 20.19 7.01 -0.17
C LEU A 124 20.90 6.44 1.06
N ALA A 125 20.19 5.71 1.93
CA ALA A 125 20.79 5.07 3.10
C ALA A 125 21.92 4.11 2.69
N LEU A 126 21.69 3.30 1.66
CA LEU A 126 22.70 2.39 1.10
C LEU A 126 23.90 3.14 0.51
N LEU A 127 23.68 4.27 -0.16
CA LEU A 127 24.76 5.10 -0.71
C LEU A 127 25.62 5.76 0.38
N THR A 128 25.06 5.97 1.56
CA THR A 128 25.75 6.59 2.71
C THR A 128 26.31 5.58 3.71
N ALA A 129 26.15 4.29 3.46
CA ALA A 129 26.67 3.23 4.31
C ALA A 129 28.15 2.99 3.99
N HIS A 130 29.03 3.38 4.92
CA HIS A 130 30.48 3.25 4.82
C HIS A 130 31.08 2.85 6.17
#